data_AF-C5M0X7-F1
#
_entry.id   AF-C5M0X7-F1
#
_cell.length_a   1.000
_cell.length_b   1.000
_cell.length_c   1.000
_cell.angle_alpha   90.00
_cell.angle_beta   90.00
_cell.angle_gamma   90.00
#
_symmetry.space_group_name_H-M   'P 1'
#
loop_
_entity.id
_entity.type
_entity.pdbx_description
1 polymer ?
#
loop_
_entity_poly.entity_id
_entity_poly.type
_entity_poly.pdbx_seq_one_letter_code
_entity_poly.pdbx_strand_id
1 'polypeptide(L)'
;MDVSLISAAGNDSILEHTPGADDVSLRLNWRSGVESALVKDRGAAQAVQATSAGDMTYNHHDWGVWVDQLSSFPEAEKNFKVLATSTSTEVDREFIAVVEGRNEFDGVWAVQVILKLTIL
;
A
#
# COMPACT_ATOMS: atom_id res chain seq x y z
N MET A 1 -17.87 -9.10 -2.15
CA MET A 1 -16.87 -9.98 -1.53
C MET A 1 -15.72 -9.08 -1.17
N ASP A 2 -15.43 -8.92 0.12
CA ASP A 2 -14.26 -8.19 0.57
C ASP A 2 -13.05 -9.09 0.34
N VAL A 3 -12.30 -8.80 -0.73
CA VAL A 3 -11.08 -9.54 -1.04
C VAL A 3 -9.91 -8.72 -0.50
N SER A 4 -9.25 -9.26 0.51
CA SER A 4 -8.01 -8.73 1.04
C SER A 4 -6.81 -9.49 0.46
N LEU A 5 -5.64 -8.85 0.46
CA LEU A 5 -4.37 -9.48 0.08
C LEU A 5 -4.13 -10.79 0.87
N ILE A 6 -4.62 -10.84 2.10
CA ILE A 6 -4.60 -12.01 3.00
C ILE A 6 -5.36 -13.19 2.38
N SER A 7 -6.52 -12.95 1.76
CA SER A 7 -7.32 -14.01 1.15
C SER A 7 -6.63 -14.66 -0.05
N ALA A 8 -5.75 -13.94 -0.76
CA ALA A 8 -5.01 -14.50 -1.90
C ALA A 8 -3.74 -15.25 -1.49
N ALA A 9 -3.26 -15.08 -0.26
CA ALA A 9 -2.15 -15.84 0.30
C ALA A 9 -2.52 -17.29 0.68
N GLY A 10 -3.82 -17.64 0.67
CA GLY A 10 -4.30 -18.97 1.04
C GLY A 10 -4.30 -19.21 2.56
N ASN A 11 -3.91 -20.41 3.00
CA ASN A 11 -3.90 -20.78 4.43
C ASN A 11 -2.67 -20.25 5.19
N ASP A 12 -1.69 -19.70 4.48
CA ASP A 12 -0.48 -19.15 5.06
C ASP A 12 -0.67 -17.66 5.38
N SER A 13 -0.24 -17.24 6.57
CA SER A 13 -0.30 -15.83 6.95
C SER A 13 0.81 -15.06 6.24
N ILE A 14 0.42 -14.21 5.28
CA ILE A 14 1.30 -13.21 4.67
C ILE A 14 1.58 -12.00 5.59
N LEU A 15 0.83 -11.86 6.68
CA LEU A 15 1.00 -10.77 7.63
C LEU A 15 2.20 -11.01 8.54
N GLU A 16 3.01 -9.97 8.71
CA GLU A 16 4.04 -9.87 9.73
C GLU A 16 3.96 -8.55 10.48
N HIS A 17 4.56 -8.54 11.67
CA HIS A 17 4.62 -7.36 12.50
C HIS A 17 5.44 -6.26 11.79
N THR A 18 4.86 -5.07 11.66
CA THR A 18 5.44 -3.88 11.03
C THR A 18 5.71 -2.81 12.09
N PRO A 19 6.81 -2.91 12.86
CA PRO A 19 7.12 -1.94 13.91
C PRO A 19 7.30 -0.54 13.30
N GLY A 20 7.04 0.52 14.06
CA GLY A 20 7.14 1.89 13.56
C GLY A 20 6.16 2.27 12.44
N ALA A 21 5.05 1.53 12.31
CA ALA A 21 3.93 1.83 11.41
C ALA A 21 2.62 2.14 12.16
N ASP A 22 2.60 2.08 13.50
CA ASP A 22 1.44 2.49 14.29
C ASP A 22 1.54 3.95 14.76
N ASP A 23 0.38 4.63 14.84
CA ASP A 23 0.22 6.03 15.25
C ASP A 23 1.24 6.99 14.62
N VAL A 24 1.45 6.85 13.30
CA VAL A 24 2.49 7.60 12.58
C VAL A 24 2.02 8.04 11.21
N SER A 25 2.38 9.28 10.85
CA SER A 25 2.19 9.76 9.48
C SER A 25 3.42 9.41 8.67
N LEU A 26 3.24 8.77 7.51
CA LEU A 26 4.31 8.36 6.62
C LEU A 26 4.02 8.88 5.21
N ARG A 27 5.07 8.99 4.40
CA ARG A 27 4.95 9.22 2.97
C ARG A 27 4.60 7.93 2.24
N LEU A 28 4.00 8.07 1.06
CA LEU A 28 3.84 6.98 0.09
C LEU A 28 4.99 7.00 -0.92
N ASN A 29 5.75 5.91 -0.97
CA ASN A 29 6.73 5.62 -2.01
C ASN A 29 5.99 5.00 -3.22
N TRP A 30 5.47 5.84 -4.11
CA TRP A 30 4.80 5.36 -5.33
C TRP A 30 5.77 4.65 -6.28
N ARG A 31 5.37 3.50 -6.84
CA ARG A 31 6.16 2.76 -7.82
C ARG A 31 6.13 3.48 -9.18
N SER A 32 7.22 3.34 -9.94
CA SER A 32 7.36 3.99 -11.25
C SER A 32 6.25 3.55 -12.22
N GLY A 33 5.73 4.50 -13.01
CA GLY A 33 4.66 4.25 -13.99
C GLY A 33 3.25 4.11 -13.38
N VAL A 34 3.09 4.23 -12.06
CA VAL A 34 1.78 4.34 -11.40
C VAL A 34 1.21 5.76 -11.56
N GLU A 35 2.08 6.77 -11.45
CA GLU A 35 1.71 8.18 -11.57
C GLU A 35 1.05 8.51 -12.92
N SER A 36 1.46 7.86 -14.02
CA SER A 36 0.86 8.07 -15.34
C SER A 36 -0.42 7.28 -15.57
N ALA A 37 -0.64 6.19 -14.82
CA ALA A 37 -1.81 5.31 -14.96
C ALA A 37 -2.99 5.76 -14.09
N LEU A 38 -2.72 6.28 -12.88
CA LEU A 38 -3.73 6.84 -11.97
C LEU A 38 -4.26 8.19 -12.44
N VAL A 39 -3.43 8.96 -13.13
CA VAL A 39 -3.69 10.38 -13.38
C VAL A 39 -4.32 10.57 -14.76
N LYS A 40 -5.64 10.30 -14.84
CA LYS A 40 -6.51 10.96 -15.82
C LYS A 40 -7.22 12.18 -15.23
N ASP A 41 -7.17 12.32 -13.91
CA ASP A 41 -7.77 13.39 -13.12
C ASP A 41 -6.68 14.25 -12.45
N ARG A 42 -6.79 15.57 -12.57
CA ARG A 42 -5.82 16.54 -12.01
C ARG A 42 -5.77 16.48 -10.47
N GLY A 43 -6.87 16.18 -9.80
CA GLY A 43 -6.95 16.01 -8.35
C GLY A 43 -6.21 14.75 -7.88
N ALA A 44 -6.31 13.64 -8.63
CA ALA A 44 -5.54 12.43 -8.34
C ALA A 44 -4.02 12.68 -8.49
N ALA A 45 -3.60 13.46 -9.49
CA ALA A 45 -2.21 13.88 -9.66
C ALA A 45 -1.68 14.62 -8.44
N GLN A 46 -2.46 15.57 -7.93
CA GLN A 46 -2.10 16.38 -6.78
C GLN A 46 -2.04 15.54 -5.50
N ALA A 47 -2.94 14.57 -5.33
CA ALA A 47 -2.91 13.65 -4.20
C ALA A 47 -1.67 12.74 -4.23
N VAL A 48 -1.30 12.20 -5.40
CA VAL A 48 -0.06 11.42 -5.57
C VAL A 48 1.16 12.29 -5.25
N GLN A 49 1.25 13.49 -5.81
CA GLN A 49 2.36 14.41 -5.52
C GLN A 49 2.45 14.78 -4.03
N ALA A 50 1.32 15.10 -3.40
CA ALA A 50 1.28 15.47 -1.99
C ALA A 50 1.71 14.30 -1.08
N THR A 51 1.23 13.09 -1.38
CA THR A 51 1.58 11.88 -0.61
C THR A 51 2.99 11.37 -0.87
N SER A 52 3.59 11.69 -2.03
CA SER A 52 5.02 11.45 -2.31
C SER A 52 5.94 12.44 -1.58
N ALA A 53 5.50 13.69 -1.42
CA ALA A 53 6.35 14.80 -0.97
C ALA A 53 6.46 14.92 0.56
N GLY A 54 5.58 14.28 1.32
CA GLY A 54 5.60 14.37 2.78
C GLY A 54 4.77 13.31 3.47
N ASP A 55 4.86 13.33 4.79
CA ASP A 55 4.21 12.36 5.68
C ASP A 55 2.71 12.66 5.83
N MET A 56 1.94 12.20 4.84
CA MET A 56 0.52 12.56 4.63
C MET A 56 -0.45 11.39 4.84
N THR A 57 0.04 10.15 4.91
CA THR A 57 -0.79 8.98 5.23
C THR A 57 -0.62 8.61 6.69
N TYR A 58 -1.71 8.67 7.44
CA TYR A 58 -1.74 8.23 8.82
C TYR A 58 -1.91 6.71 8.88
N ASN A 59 -0.97 6.05 9.54
CA ASN A 59 -0.93 4.62 9.72
C ASN A 59 -1.30 4.32 11.19
N HIS A 60 -2.15 3.33 11.38
CA HIS A 60 -2.56 2.86 12.70
C HIS A 60 -2.73 1.33 12.64
N HIS A 61 -1.61 0.62 12.46
CA HIS A 61 -1.58 -0.83 12.37
C HIS A 61 -0.26 -1.40 12.89
N ASP A 62 -0.33 -2.55 13.56
CA ASP A 62 0.86 -3.30 14.01
C ASP A 62 1.29 -4.39 13.02
N TRP A 63 0.41 -4.74 12.07
CA TRP A 63 0.61 -5.85 11.12
C TRP A 63 0.39 -5.38 9.70
N GLY A 64 1.25 -5.85 8.80
CA GLY A 64 1.18 -5.53 7.38
C GLY A 64 1.91 -6.58 6.56
N VAL A 65 2.06 -6.30 5.26
CA VAL A 65 2.78 -7.17 4.34
C VAL A 65 4.05 -6.47 3.90
N TRP A 66 5.19 -7.11 4.14
CA TRP A 66 6.47 -6.61 3.67
C TRP A 66 6.63 -6.83 2.17
N VAL A 67 7.30 -5.91 1.49
CA VAL A 67 7.47 -5.98 0.02
C VAL A 67 8.25 -7.23 -0.40
N ASP A 68 9.32 -7.56 0.31
CA ASP A 68 10.19 -8.70 0.05
C ASP A 68 9.48 -10.05 0.22
N GLN A 69 8.42 -10.10 1.03
CA GLN A 69 7.63 -11.31 1.26
C GLN A 69 6.67 -11.64 0.15
N LEU A 70 6.20 -10.66 -0.61
CA LEU A 70 5.18 -10.90 -1.64
C LEU A 70 5.61 -12.00 -2.62
N SER A 71 6.90 -12.08 -2.94
CA SER A 71 7.49 -13.11 -3.82
C SER A 71 7.35 -14.55 -3.29
N SER A 72 7.14 -14.71 -1.98
CA SER A 72 6.88 -16.01 -1.34
C SER A 72 5.42 -16.45 -1.46
N PHE A 73 4.54 -15.58 -1.97
CA PHE A 73 3.11 -15.83 -2.14
C PHE A 73 2.71 -15.59 -3.61
N PRO A 74 2.98 -16.54 -4.53
CA PRO A 74 2.82 -16.34 -5.97
C PRO A 74 1.40 -15.97 -6.41
N GLU A 75 0.36 -16.50 -5.75
CA GLU A 75 -1.03 -16.13 -6.07
C GLU A 75 -1.30 -14.67 -5.69
N ALA A 76 -0.81 -14.19 -4.54
CA ALA A 76 -0.92 -12.77 -4.17
C ALA A 76 -0.13 -11.87 -5.13
N GLU A 77 1.11 -12.26 -5.49
CA GLU A 77 1.95 -11.50 -6.44
C GLU A 77 1.32 -11.40 -7.84
N LYS A 78 0.70 -12.49 -8.31
CA LYS A 78 -0.02 -12.55 -9.58
C LYS A 78 -1.26 -11.66 -9.59
N ASN A 79 -1.98 -11.66 -8.48
CA ASN A 79 -3.31 -11.05 -8.37
C ASN A 79 -3.31 -9.61 -7.84
N PHE A 80 -2.18 -9.10 -7.33
CA PHE A 80 -2.09 -7.73 -6.84
C PHE A 80 -0.88 -7.00 -7.39
N LYS A 81 -1.12 -5.79 -7.89
CA LYS A 81 -0.08 -4.82 -8.23
C LYS A 81 0.21 -3.96 -7.01
N VAL A 82 1.46 -3.95 -6.55
CA VAL A 82 1.92 -2.94 -5.59
C VAL A 82 2.00 -1.59 -6.28
N LEU A 83 1.23 -0.62 -5.78
CA LEU A 83 1.19 0.73 -6.31
C LEU A 83 2.06 1.69 -5.48
N ALA A 84 2.00 1.55 -4.16
CA ALA A 84 2.80 2.34 -3.23
C ALA A 84 3.18 1.54 -1.99
N THR A 85 4.30 1.95 -1.40
CA THR A 85 4.84 1.39 -0.15
C THR A 85 5.09 2.51 0.84
N SER A 86 5.31 2.15 2.10
CA SER A 86 5.87 3.04 3.10
C SER A 86 7.03 2.34 3.78
N THR A 87 7.96 3.12 4.32
CA THR A 87 9.12 2.60 5.06
C THR A 87 8.80 2.66 6.54
N SER A 88 9.05 1.56 7.26
CA SER A 88 8.95 1.56 8.72
C SER A 88 9.90 2.60 9.32
N THR A 89 9.48 3.25 10.41
CA THR A 89 10.33 4.20 11.13
C THR A 89 11.31 3.55 12.10
N GLU A 90 11.10 2.29 12.42
CA GLU A 90 11.92 1.53 13.37
C GLU A 90 12.86 0.53 12.67
N VAL A 91 12.45 0.01 11.51
CA VAL A 91 13.27 -0.88 10.68
C VAL A 91 13.33 -0.32 9.26
N ASP A 92 14.52 -0.32 8.65
CA ASP A 92 14.71 0.12 7.27
C ASP A 92 14.17 -0.93 6.28
N ARG A 93 12.84 -1.14 6.30
CA ARG A 93 12.11 -2.13 5.52
C ARG A 93 10.81 -1.53 5.02
N GLU A 94 10.47 -1.83 3.77
CA GLU A 94 9.25 -1.35 3.12
C GLU A 94 8.08 -2.32 3.31
N PHE A 95 6.93 -1.78 3.70
CA PHE A 95 5.65 -2.50 3.70
C PHE A 95 4.72 -1.97 2.60
N ILE A 96 3.81 -2.82 2.16
CA ILE A 96 2.84 -2.53 1.11
C ILE A 96 1.75 -1.62 1.69
N ALA A 97 1.61 -0.42 1.13
CA ALA A 97 0.63 0.57 1.58
C ALA A 97 -0.60 0.64 0.66
N VAL A 98 -0.41 0.45 -0.65
CA VAL A 98 -1.48 0.52 -1.66
C VAL A 98 -1.29 -0.58 -2.69
N VAL A 99 -2.37 -1.32 -2.97
CA VAL A 99 -2.43 -2.27 -4.08
C VAL A 99 -3.66 -2.06 -4.97
N GLU A 100 -3.50 -2.44 -6.22
CA GLU A 100 -4.57 -2.62 -7.20
C GLU A 100 -4.70 -4.12 -7.51
N GLY A 101 -5.92 -4.64 -7.43
CA GLY A 101 -6.24 -6.00 -7.83
C GLY A 101 -6.10 -6.18 -9.34
N ARG A 102 -5.71 -7.39 -9.74
CA ARG A 102 -5.56 -7.85 -11.13
C ARG A 102 -6.37 -9.14 -11.32
N ASN A 103 -6.55 -9.52 -12.58
CA ASN A 103 -7.20 -10.77 -12.97
C ASN A 103 -8.62 -10.87 -12.39
N GLU A 104 -8.84 -11.81 -11.48
CA GLU A 104 -10.12 -12.04 -10.80
C GLU A 104 -10.49 -10.95 -9.81
N PHE A 105 -9.56 -10.05 -9.47
CA PHE A 105 -9.77 -8.90 -8.59
C PHE A 105 -9.65 -7.56 -9.33
N ASP A 106 -9.82 -7.56 -10.65
CA ASP A 106 -9.84 -6.31 -11.42
C ASP A 106 -10.91 -5.34 -10.87
N GLY A 107 -10.53 -4.08 -10.70
CA GLY A 107 -11.35 -3.04 -10.07
C GLY A 107 -11.33 -3.02 -8.53
N VAL A 108 -10.59 -3.92 -7.86
CA VAL A 108 -10.38 -3.87 -6.40
C VAL A 108 -9.20 -2.99 -6.05
N TRP A 109 -9.36 -2.13 -5.05
CA TRP A 109 -8.31 -1.28 -4.49
C TRP A 109 -8.26 -1.50 -2.99
N ALA A 110 -7.06 -1.66 -2.44
CA ALA A 110 -6.88 -1.78 -1.00
C ALA A 110 -5.77 -0.85 -0.51
N VAL A 111 -6.03 -0.24 0.64
CA VAL A 111 -5.12 0.67 1.34
C VAL A 111 -4.92 0.18 2.76
N GLN A 112 -3.66 0.18 3.21
CA GLN A 112 -3.29 -0.13 4.60
C GLN A 112 -3.37 1.11 5.51
N VAL A 113 -3.61 2.28 4.92
CA VAL A 113 -3.42 3.60 5.55
C VAL A 113 -4.68 4.44 5.46
N ILE A 114 -4.81 5.43 6.35
CA ILE A 114 -5.84 6.46 6.27
C ILE A 114 -5.19 7.75 5.72
N LEU A 115 -5.76 8.33 4.66
CA LEU A 115 -5.29 9.62 4.15
C LEU A 115 -5.62 10.74 5.13
N LYS A 116 -4.61 11.45 5.65
CA LYS A 116 -4.82 12.64 6.49
C LYS A 116 -4.92 13.88 5.61
N LEU A 117 -6.12 14.17 5.11
CA LEU A 117 -6.41 15.43 4.43
C LEU A 117 -6.59 16.53 5.49
N THR A 118 -5.56 17.36 5.69
CA THR A 118 -5.73 18.65 6.39
C THR A 118 -6.15 19.67 5.33
N ILE A 119 -7.44 20.01 5.30
CA ILE A 119 -7.95 21.13 4.49
C ILE A 119 -7.52 22.41 5.24
N LEU A 120 -6.59 23.17 4.64
CA LEU A 120 -6.24 24.53 5.08
C LEU A 120 -7.30 25.53 4.59
#